data_AF-A0A976D2Y5-F1
#
_entry.id   AF-A0A976D2Y5-F1
#
_cell.length_a   1.000
_cell.length_b   1.000
_cell.length_c   1.000
_cell.angle_alpha   90.00
_cell.angle_beta   90.00
_cell.angle_gamma   90.00
#
_symmetry.space_group_name_H-M   'P 1'
#
loop_
_entity.id
_entity.type
_entity.pdbx_description
1 polymer ?
#
loop_
_entity_poly.entity_id
_entity_poly.type
_entity_poly.pdbx_seq_one_letter_code
_entity_poly.pdbx_strand_id
1 'polypeptide(L)'
;MSKKTLIQRDISWLSFNARVLQEANDPSVPLRERIRFLGIFSNNYDEFFRVRVATLKRMIEFAEKRKRLNMHLEENPQKILDQIQTIVLSQQNEFHRIWQGIVKEMKQAGVV
;
A
#
# COMPACT_ATOMS: atom_id res chain seq x y z
N MET A 1 12.41 24.12 6.33
CA MET A 1 12.84 22.71 6.18
C MET A 1 11.87 21.80 6.95
N SER A 2 11.58 20.58 6.46
CA SER A 2 10.74 19.50 7.06
C SER A 2 9.44 19.12 6.31
N LYS A 3 9.55 18.71 5.04
CA LYS A 3 8.49 17.98 4.31
C LYS A 3 8.92 16.60 3.79
N LYS A 4 10.22 16.29 3.86
CA LYS A 4 10.85 15.05 3.39
C LYS A 4 10.51 13.81 4.25
N THR A 5 10.09 13.99 5.50
CA THR A 5 9.93 12.91 6.50
C THR A 5 8.62 12.13 6.37
N LEU A 6 7.54 12.75 5.86
CA LEU A 6 6.23 12.08 5.69
C LEU A 6 6.26 11.07 4.54
N ILE A 7 6.88 11.45 3.43
CA ILE A 7 6.92 10.65 2.19
C ILE A 7 7.70 9.36 2.38
N GLN A 8 8.89 9.46 2.98
CA GLN A 8 9.67 8.27 3.31
C GLN A 8 8.91 7.35 4.27
N ARG A 9 8.06 7.91 5.14
CA ARG A 9 7.22 7.11 6.04
C ARG A 9 6.18 6.30 5.29
N ASP A 10 5.48 6.87 4.31
CA ASP A 10 4.47 6.14 3.53
C ASP A 10 5.09 5.01 2.73
N ILE A 11 6.23 5.27 2.07
CA ILE A 11 6.96 4.26 1.31
C ILE A 11 7.49 3.16 2.24
N SER A 12 8.07 3.53 3.38
CA SER A 12 8.52 2.55 4.39
C SER A 12 7.36 1.75 4.96
N TRP A 13 6.18 2.36 5.15
CA TRP A 13 4.98 1.67 5.60
C TRP A 13 4.50 0.67 4.55
N LEU A 14 4.47 1.04 3.27
CA LEU A 14 4.13 0.12 2.17
C LEU A 14 5.13 -1.04 2.07
N SER A 15 6.43 -0.77 2.29
CA SER A 15 7.46 -1.81 2.36
C SER A 15 7.27 -2.75 3.56
N PHE A 16 6.87 -2.22 4.72
CA PHE A 16 6.49 -3.03 5.87
C PHE A 16 5.28 -3.93 5.53
N ASN A 17 4.22 -3.37 4.93
CA ASN A 17 3.04 -4.15 4.57
C ASN A 17 3.36 -5.23 3.52
N ALA A 18 4.32 -4.99 2.62
CA ALA A 18 4.79 -5.99 1.66
C ALA A 18 5.38 -7.25 2.33
N ARG A 19 5.94 -7.14 3.55
CA ARG A 19 6.41 -8.32 4.30
C ARG A 19 5.26 -9.24 4.72
N VAL A 20 4.06 -8.69 4.95
CA VAL A 20 2.86 -9.50 5.21
C VAL A 20 2.49 -10.35 3.99
N LEU A 21 2.69 -9.83 2.76
CA LEU A 21 2.52 -10.65 1.55
C LEU A 21 3.59 -11.73 1.43
N GLN A 22 4.80 -11.50 1.93
CA GLN A 22 5.85 -12.54 1.94
C GLN A 22 5.42 -13.72 2.80
N GLU A 23 4.88 -13.48 4.00
CA GLU A 23 4.33 -14.53 4.86
C GLU A 23 3.14 -15.27 4.20
N ALA A 24 2.30 -14.55 3.45
CA ALA A 24 1.21 -15.17 2.69
C ALA A 24 1.70 -16.03 1.50
N ASN A 25 2.89 -15.75 0.97
CA ASN A 25 3.48 -16.46 -0.17
C ASN A 25 4.42 -17.60 0.26
N ASP A 26 4.84 -17.66 1.53
CA ASP A 26 5.77 -18.68 2.00
C ASP A 26 5.10 -20.05 2.12
N PRO A 27 5.52 -21.07 1.34
CA PRO A 27 4.95 -22.41 1.43
C PRO A 27 5.26 -23.15 2.75
N SER A 28 6.22 -22.66 3.55
CA SER A 28 6.49 -23.18 4.90
C SER A 28 5.40 -22.78 5.91
N VAL A 29 4.64 -21.72 5.61
CA VAL A 29 3.51 -21.26 6.42
C VAL A 29 2.27 -22.11 6.11
N PRO A 30 1.54 -22.62 7.11
CA PRO A 30 0.33 -23.38 6.88
C PRO A 30 -0.70 -22.61 6.03
N LEU A 31 -1.38 -23.31 5.12
CA LEU A 31 -2.32 -22.73 4.15
C LEU A 31 -3.35 -21.78 4.79
N ARG A 32 -3.89 -22.16 5.95
CA ARG A 32 -4.84 -21.34 6.71
C ARG A 32 -4.23 -20.02 7.20
N GLU A 33 -2.99 -20.04 7.68
CA GLU A 33 -2.31 -18.83 8.15
C GLU A 33 -1.93 -17.93 6.98
N ARG A 34 -1.58 -18.48 5.81
CA ARG A 34 -1.36 -17.69 4.57
C ARG A 34 -2.61 -16.90 4.16
N ILE A 35 -3.79 -17.51 4.24
CA ILE A 35 -5.08 -16.82 4.02
C ILE A 35 -5.27 -15.70 5.04
N ARG A 36 -4.95 -15.96 6.32
CA ARG A 36 -5.03 -14.95 7.38
C ARG A 36 -4.08 -13.78 7.11
N PHE A 37 -2.86 -14.02 6.64
CA PHE A 37 -1.92 -12.97 6.25
C PHE A 37 -2.45 -12.11 5.10
N LEU A 38 -3.13 -12.69 4.09
CA LEU A 38 -3.82 -11.89 3.06
C LEU A 38 -4.91 -10.99 3.67
N GLY A 39 -5.66 -11.48 4.66
CA GLY A 39 -6.63 -10.69 5.41
C GLY A 39 -5.98 -9.53 6.18
N ILE A 40 -4.87 -9.80 6.88
CA ILE A 40 -4.08 -8.78 7.60
C ILE A 40 -3.54 -7.73 6.64
N PHE A 41 -2.95 -8.15 5.51
CA PHE A 41 -2.45 -7.25 4.48
C PHE A 41 -3.54 -6.29 3.98
N SER A 42 -4.73 -6.81 3.72
CA SER A 42 -5.88 -6.03 3.23
C SER A 42 -6.36 -5.03 4.28
N ASN A 43 -6.50 -5.46 5.53
CA ASN A 43 -6.91 -4.58 6.63
C ASN A 43 -5.90 -3.45 6.87
N ASN A 44 -4.61 -3.75 6.82
CA ASN A 44 -3.56 -2.74 6.90
C ASN A 44 -3.67 -1.72 5.76
N TYR A 45 -3.94 -2.18 4.54
CA TYR A 45 -4.16 -1.31 3.39
C TYR A 45 -5.32 -0.34 3.58
N ASP A 46 -6.44 -0.83 4.10
CA ASP A 46 -7.59 0.03 4.41
C ASP A 46 -7.21 1.14 5.41
N GLU A 47 -6.46 0.80 6.46
CA GLU A 47 -5.96 1.78 7.43
C GLU A 47 -5.00 2.79 6.78
N PHE A 48 -4.08 2.33 5.93
CA PHE A 48 -3.16 3.20 5.20
C PHE A 48 -3.92 4.21 4.33
N PHE A 49 -4.91 3.76 3.55
CA PHE A 49 -5.67 4.66 2.70
C PHE A 49 -6.56 5.60 3.51
N ARG A 50 -7.15 5.14 4.62
CA ARG A 50 -7.94 6.00 5.51
C ARG A 50 -7.11 7.18 6.05
N VAL A 51 -5.89 6.90 6.52
CA VAL A 51 -4.96 7.93 7.01
C VAL A 51 -4.44 8.79 5.85
N ARG A 52 -4.17 8.18 4.68
CA ARG A 52 -3.62 8.89 3.52
C ARG A 52 -4.63 9.85 2.89
N VAL A 53 -5.91 9.50 2.83
CA VAL A 53 -6.98 10.38 2.32
C VAL A 53 -7.03 11.70 3.08
N ALA A 54 -6.90 11.67 4.41
CA ALA A 54 -6.84 12.89 5.22
C ALA A 54 -5.61 13.75 4.87
N THR A 55 -4.48 13.12 4.59
CA THR A 55 -3.24 13.80 4.18
C THR A 55 -3.37 14.41 2.78
N LEU A 56 -3.98 13.69 1.84
CA LEU A 56 -4.22 14.17 0.47
C LEU A 56 -5.15 15.37 0.44
N LYS A 57 -6.25 15.32 1.20
CA LYS A 57 -7.18 16.47 1.35
C LYS A 57 -6.44 17.72 1.83
N ARG A 58 -5.63 17.61 2.88
CA ARG A 58 -4.78 18.71 3.36
C ARG A 58 -3.81 19.19 2.29
N MET A 59 -3.16 18.29 1.56
CA MET A 59 -2.21 18.67 0.50
C MET A 59 -2.89 19.46 -0.63
N ILE A 60 -4.11 19.08 -1.02
CA ILE A 60 -4.93 19.79 -2.01
C ILE A 60 -5.30 21.18 -1.48
N GLU A 61 -5.85 21.29 -0.27
CA GLU A 61 -6.19 22.58 0.37
C GLU A 61 -4.98 23.52 0.43
N PHE A 62 -3.81 23.00 0.83
CA PHE A 62 -2.57 23.76 0.83
C PHE A 62 -2.11 24.14 -0.58
N ALA A 63 -2.31 23.29 -1.58
CA ALA A 63 -1.96 23.61 -2.97
C ALA A 63 -2.84 24.74 -3.52
N GLU A 64 -4.14 24.71 -3.26
CA GLU A 64 -5.07 25.78 -3.64
C GLU A 64 -4.72 27.11 -2.96
N LYS A 65 -4.45 27.08 -1.64
CA LYS A 65 -4.01 28.28 -0.89
C LYS A 65 -2.70 28.84 -1.46
N ARG A 66 -1.77 27.99 -1.89
CA ARG A 66 -0.48 28.40 -2.45
C ARG A 66 -0.59 28.93 -3.88
N LYS A 67 -1.48 28.36 -4.70
CA LYS A 67 -1.82 28.89 -6.03
C LYS A 67 -2.38 30.30 -5.94
N ARG A 68 -3.23 30.58 -4.94
CA ARG A 68 -3.71 31.95 -4.65
C ARG A 68 -2.60 32.93 -4.26
N LEU A 69 -1.44 32.45 -3.80
CA LEU A 69 -0.32 33.26 -3.33
C LEU A 69 0.86 33.38 -4.32
N ASN A 70 0.73 32.86 -5.56
CA ASN A 70 1.76 32.91 -6.61
C ASN A 70 3.18 32.44 -6.19
N MET A 71 3.28 31.54 -5.20
CA MET A 71 4.58 31.00 -4.77
C MET A 71 4.95 29.77 -5.61
N HIS A 72 5.98 29.89 -6.46
CA HIS A 72 6.62 28.74 -7.11
C HIS A 72 7.49 27.95 -6.12
N LEU A 73 7.42 26.62 -6.15
CA LEU A 73 8.25 25.72 -5.33
C LEU A 73 8.70 24.49 -6.14
N GLU A 74 9.94 24.06 -5.89
CA GLU A 74 10.72 23.03 -6.61
C GLU A 74 10.30 21.57 -6.36
N GLU A 75 9.43 21.29 -5.38
CA GLU A 75 9.00 19.92 -5.08
C GLU A 75 7.62 19.64 -5.70
N ASN A 76 7.52 18.54 -6.47
CA ASN A 76 6.30 18.12 -7.16
C ASN A 76 5.58 16.99 -6.38
N PRO A 77 4.53 17.31 -5.58
CA PRO A 77 3.67 16.34 -4.91
C PRO A 77 3.15 15.21 -5.79
N GLN A 78 2.96 15.48 -7.08
CA GLN A 78 2.44 14.49 -8.04
C GLN A 78 3.40 13.30 -8.17
N LYS A 79 4.71 13.55 -8.28
CA LYS A 79 5.71 12.48 -8.43
C LYS A 79 5.68 11.48 -7.29
N ILE A 80 5.34 11.93 -6.08
CA ILE A 80 5.24 11.08 -4.90
C ILE A 80 3.97 10.22 -4.94
N LEU A 81 2.87 10.81 -5.37
CA LEU A 81 1.62 10.08 -5.59
C LEU A 81 1.83 8.98 -6.63
N ASP A 82 2.53 9.30 -7.71
CA ASP A 82 2.85 8.35 -8.77
C ASP A 82 3.71 7.19 -8.23
N GLN A 83 4.68 7.48 -7.35
CA GLN A 83 5.49 6.45 -6.68
C GLN A 83 4.65 5.54 -5.78
N ILE A 84 3.78 6.11 -4.95
CA ILE A 84 2.88 5.33 -4.09
C ILE A 84 1.95 4.46 -4.95
N GLN A 85 1.36 5.03 -5.99
CA GLN A 85 0.46 4.31 -6.89
C GLN A 85 1.19 3.15 -7.57
N THR A 86 2.42 3.37 -8.02
CA THR A 86 3.26 2.32 -8.63
C THR A 86 3.49 1.16 -7.66
N ILE A 87 3.86 1.45 -6.40
CA ILE A 87 4.08 0.44 -5.36
C ILE A 87 2.77 -0.30 -5.07
N VAL A 88 1.67 0.43 -4.93
CA VAL A 88 0.36 -0.15 -4.60
C VAL A 88 -0.09 -1.14 -5.68
N LEU A 89 -0.01 -0.74 -6.96
CA LEU A 89 -0.39 -1.59 -8.08
C LEU A 89 0.46 -2.87 -8.13
N SER A 90 1.77 -2.75 -7.90
CA SER A 90 2.67 -3.91 -7.83
C SER A 90 2.24 -4.89 -6.71
N GLN A 91 1.98 -4.38 -5.51
CA GLN A 91 1.54 -5.20 -4.39
C GLN A 91 0.14 -5.81 -4.58
N GLN A 92 -0.78 -5.11 -5.26
CA GLN A 92 -2.10 -5.68 -5.61
C GLN A 92 -2.00 -6.83 -6.61
N ASN A 93 -1.12 -6.70 -7.62
CA ASN A 93 -0.85 -7.79 -8.55
C ASN A 93 -0.25 -9.00 -7.83
N GLU A 94 0.67 -8.76 -6.89
CA GLU A 94 1.29 -9.81 -6.10
C GLU A 94 0.29 -10.50 -5.16
N PHE A 95 -0.58 -9.73 -4.49
CA PHE A 95 -1.71 -10.26 -3.71
C PHE A 95 -2.56 -11.21 -4.58
N HIS A 96 -2.93 -10.79 -5.79
CA HIS A 96 -3.73 -11.61 -6.68
C HIS A 96 -3.01 -12.90 -7.06
N ARG A 97 -1.71 -12.83 -7.41
CA ARG A 97 -0.89 -13.99 -7.73
C ARG A 97 -0.87 -15.00 -6.57
N ILE A 98 -0.65 -14.52 -5.35
CA ILE A 98 -0.62 -15.36 -4.13
C ILE A 98 -1.99 -15.98 -3.89
N TRP A 99 -3.06 -15.20 -3.98
CA TRP A 99 -4.43 -15.68 -3.80
C TRP A 99 -4.79 -16.80 -4.78
N GLN A 100 -4.45 -16.64 -6.07
CA GLN A 100 -4.68 -17.70 -7.07
C GLN A 100 -3.92 -19.00 -6.73
N GLY A 101 -2.69 -18.86 -6.22
CA GLY A 101 -1.91 -20.00 -5.73
C GLY A 101 -2.61 -20.71 -4.57
N ILE A 102 -3.02 -19.96 -3.55
CA ILE A 102 -3.75 -20.47 -2.38
C ILE A 102 -5.06 -21.16 -2.81
N VAL A 103 -5.86 -20.55 -3.69
CA VAL A 103 -7.11 -21.15 -4.18
C VAL A 103 -6.84 -22.49 -4.89
N LYS A 104 -5.75 -22.59 -5.65
CA LYS A 104 -5.35 -23.84 -6.30
C LYS A 104 -4.99 -24.92 -5.27
N GLU A 105 -4.23 -24.56 -4.23
CA GLU A 105 -3.87 -25.47 -3.13
C GLU A 105 -5.12 -25.92 -2.33
N MET A 106 -6.05 -25.01 -2.06
CA MET A 106 -7.32 -25.32 -1.39
C MET A 106 -8.16 -26.34 -2.15
N LYS A 107 -8.24 -26.21 -3.49
CA LYS A 107 -8.92 -27.18 -4.36
C LYS A 107 -8.27 -28.55 -4.30
N GLN A 108 -6.94 -28.61 -4.30
CA GLN A 108 -6.20 -29.87 -4.19
C GLN A 108 -6.42 -30.54 -2.82
N ALA A 109 -6.64 -29.75 -1.76
CA ALA A 109 -6.97 -30.23 -0.43
C ALA A 109 -8.46 -30.59 -0.24
N GLY A 110 -9.30 -30.41 -1.28
CA GLY A 110 -10.74 -30.72 -1.21
C GLY A 110 -11.56 -29.73 -0.38
N VAL A 111 -11.05 -28.52 -0.14
CA VAL A 111 -11.72 -27.48 0.67
C VAL A 111 -12.61 -26.57 -0.21
N VAL A 112 -12.42 -26.59 -1.54
CA VAL A 112 -13.18 -25.83 -2.56
C VAL A 112 -13.30 -26.65 -3.84
#